data_AF-A0A4R3K9G7-F1
#
_entry.id   AF-A0A4R3K9G7-F1
#
_cell.length_a   1.000
_cell.length_b   1.000
_cell.length_c   1.000
_cell.angle_alpha   90.00
_cell.angle_beta   90.00
_cell.angle_gamma   90.00
#
_symmetry.space_group_name_H-M   'P 1'
#
loop_
_entity.id
_entity.type
_entity.pdbx_description
1 polymer ?
#
loop_
_entity_poly.entity_id
_entity_poly.type
_entity_poly.pdbx_seq_one_letter_code
_entity_poly.pdbx_strand_id
1 'polypeptide(L)'
;MKTEFPFPDHIGSRQELIRDIHYHKIPQEDISHIADRAWDTGAAAASDILDKYPGKSIWEVIKQEGLKVIKVDKDNVIGGMRCFSEYYSGRKTITLYLKSVKMWAAENRVSLKYGEELILAHEFFHHLECSVLGLTSSQYKVPRLTIGRWKIGKSGIRALSEIGAHGFSRTFYAAGRHFDIVYNANVDE
;
A
#
# COMPACT_ATOMS: atom_id res chain seq x y z
N MET A 1 -25.42 -5.20 -1.47
CA MET A 1 -24.21 -6.05 -1.39
C MET A 1 -23.11 -5.22 -0.76
N LYS A 2 -22.45 -5.68 0.31
CA LYS A 2 -21.28 -4.97 0.85
C LYS A 2 -20.15 -5.05 -0.19
N THR A 3 -19.87 -3.92 -0.83
CA THR A 3 -18.64 -3.68 -1.59
C THR A 3 -17.50 -3.53 -0.60
N GLU A 4 -17.05 -4.65 -0.04
CA GLU A 4 -15.86 -4.66 0.79
C GLU A 4 -14.68 -4.16 -0.06
N PHE A 5 -13.96 -3.17 0.45
CA PHE A 5 -12.80 -2.64 -0.26
C PHE A 5 -11.77 -3.77 -0.39
N PRO A 6 -11.20 -4.00 -1.58
CA PRO A 6 -10.49 -5.24 -1.89
C PRO A 6 -9.09 -5.35 -1.25
N PHE A 7 -8.59 -4.27 -0.63
CA PHE A 7 -7.49 -4.36 0.32
C PHE A 7 -7.97 -4.51 1.76
N PRO A 8 -7.17 -5.17 2.63
CA PRO A 8 -7.49 -5.31 4.04
C PRO A 8 -7.86 -3.98 4.69
N ASP A 9 -8.80 -4.01 5.62
CA ASP A 9 -9.08 -2.85 6.47
C ASP A 9 -8.01 -2.69 7.55
N HIS A 10 -8.20 -1.71 8.44
CA HIS A 10 -7.25 -1.39 9.49
C HIS A 10 -6.88 -2.64 10.32
N ILE A 11 -7.89 -3.43 10.71
CA ILE A 11 -7.67 -4.63 11.51
C ILE A 11 -7.14 -5.79 10.67
N GLY A 12 -7.69 -6.00 9.47
CA GLY A 12 -7.29 -7.05 8.54
C GLY A 12 -5.85 -6.91 8.06
N SER A 13 -5.34 -5.69 7.94
CA SER A 13 -3.95 -5.41 7.52
C SER A 13 -2.92 -6.00 8.48
N ARG A 14 -3.28 -6.23 9.76
CA ARG A 14 -2.42 -6.85 10.76
C ARG A 14 -1.99 -8.27 10.36
N GLN A 15 -2.73 -8.94 9.48
CA GLN A 15 -2.36 -10.23 8.93
C GLN A 15 -1.04 -10.19 8.14
N GLU A 16 -0.62 -9.02 7.64
CA GLU A 16 0.69 -8.87 6.99
C GLU A 16 1.84 -9.14 7.96
N LEU A 17 1.69 -8.83 9.25
CA LEU A 17 2.72 -9.09 10.26
C LEU A 17 3.07 -10.57 10.33
N ILE A 18 2.09 -11.47 10.22
CA ILE A 18 2.29 -12.93 10.32
C ILE A 18 3.20 -13.45 9.20
N ARG A 19 3.26 -12.75 8.06
CA ARG A 19 4.11 -13.11 6.91
C ARG A 19 5.55 -12.57 7.05
N ASP A 20 5.81 -11.69 8.03
CA ASP A 20 7.14 -11.13 8.24
C ASP A 20 8.10 -12.18 8.82
N ILE A 21 9.31 -12.25 8.29
CA ILE A 21 10.33 -13.23 8.72
C ILE A 21 10.66 -13.06 10.21
N HIS A 22 10.51 -11.83 10.73
CA HIS A 22 10.84 -11.46 12.09
C HIS A 22 9.61 -11.44 13.01
N TYR A 23 8.43 -11.85 12.55
CA TYR A 23 7.18 -11.83 13.33
C TYR A 23 7.32 -12.45 14.72
N HIS A 24 7.94 -13.62 14.79
CA HIS A 24 8.18 -14.37 16.04
C HIS A 24 9.05 -13.63 17.08
N LYS A 25 9.67 -12.51 16.71
CA LYS A 25 10.49 -11.67 17.59
C LYS A 25 9.73 -10.45 18.12
N ILE A 26 8.52 -10.21 17.66
CA ILE A 26 7.66 -9.10 18.08
C ILE A 26 6.92 -9.54 19.36
N PRO A 27 7.04 -8.81 20.47
CA PRO A 27 6.23 -9.06 21.67
C PRO A 27 4.74 -8.95 21.34
N GLN A 28 3.91 -9.80 21.95
CA GLN A 28 2.48 -9.87 21.65
C GLN A 28 1.77 -8.55 21.98
N GLU A 29 2.20 -7.89 23.05
CA GLU A 29 1.72 -6.56 23.47
C GLU A 29 2.01 -5.47 22.43
N ASP A 30 3.01 -5.68 21.57
CA ASP A 30 3.46 -4.67 20.62
C ASP A 30 2.65 -4.71 19.30
N ILE A 31 2.11 -5.88 18.94
CA ILE A 31 1.53 -6.16 17.61
C ILE A 31 0.49 -5.12 17.20
N SER A 32 -0.46 -4.80 18.07
CA SER A 32 -1.56 -3.88 17.71
C SER A 32 -1.03 -2.47 17.49
N HIS A 33 -0.22 -1.95 18.42
CA HIS A 33 0.21 -0.55 18.33
C HIS A 33 1.19 -0.30 17.18
N ILE A 34 2.05 -1.26 16.83
CA ILE A 34 2.97 -1.08 15.69
C ILE A 34 2.21 -1.11 14.36
N ALA A 35 1.18 -1.95 14.26
CA ALA A 35 0.35 -2.03 13.07
C ALA A 35 -0.49 -0.76 12.91
N ASP A 36 -1.11 -0.29 13.99
CA ASP A 36 -1.93 0.92 13.99
C ASP A 36 -1.09 2.14 13.63
N ARG A 37 0.12 2.26 14.20
CA ARG A 37 1.05 3.33 13.84
C ARG A 37 1.46 3.29 12.35
N ALA A 38 1.70 2.11 11.81
CA ALA A 38 2.06 1.95 10.40
C ALA A 38 0.89 2.35 9.49
N TRP A 39 -0.33 1.93 9.84
CA TRP A 39 -1.54 2.33 9.15
C TRP A 39 -1.76 3.84 9.17
N ASP A 40 -1.64 4.45 10.35
CA ASP A 40 -1.82 5.89 10.54
C ASP A 40 -0.78 6.69 9.74
N THR A 41 0.45 6.16 9.61
CA THR A 41 1.47 6.74 8.73
C THR A 41 0.99 6.79 7.27
N GLY A 42 0.40 5.70 6.78
CA GLY A 42 -0.21 5.64 5.46
C GLY A 42 -1.39 6.60 5.28
N ALA A 43 -2.31 6.60 6.25
CA ALA A 43 -3.50 7.45 6.22
C ALA A 43 -3.15 8.95 6.27
N ALA A 44 -2.18 9.33 7.11
CA ALA A 44 -1.67 10.70 7.17
C ALA A 44 -1.04 11.10 5.83
N ALA A 45 -0.16 10.26 5.27
CA ALA A 45 0.45 10.52 3.97
C ALA A 45 -0.59 10.65 2.84
N ALA A 46 -1.68 9.86 2.87
CA ALA A 46 -2.76 10.01 1.90
C ALA A 46 -3.48 11.36 2.05
N SER A 47 -3.72 11.80 3.29
CA SER A 47 -4.33 13.10 3.56
C SER A 47 -3.47 14.25 3.05
N ASP A 48 -2.16 14.21 3.34
CA ASP A 48 -1.20 15.22 2.84
C ASP A 48 -1.19 15.31 1.31
N ILE A 49 -1.30 14.16 0.62
CA ILE A 49 -1.34 14.09 -0.84
C ILE A 49 -2.66 14.63 -1.40
N LEU A 50 -3.79 14.33 -0.76
CA LEU A 50 -5.10 14.88 -1.15
C LEU A 50 -5.14 16.40 -1.00
N ASP A 51 -4.54 16.94 0.07
CA ASP A 51 -4.43 18.38 0.30
C ASP A 51 -3.50 19.04 -0.72
N LYS A 52 -2.39 18.39 -1.06
CA LYS A 52 -1.43 18.87 -2.06
C LYS A 52 -1.98 18.82 -3.49
N TYR A 53 -2.82 17.82 -3.80
CA TYR A 53 -3.36 17.56 -5.14
C TYR A 53 -4.89 17.37 -5.11
N PRO A 54 -5.66 18.43 -4.79
CA PRO A 54 -7.10 18.31 -4.62
C PRO A 54 -7.78 17.86 -5.92
N GLY A 55 -8.65 16.85 -5.80
CA GLY A 55 -9.44 16.30 -6.91
C GLY A 55 -8.63 15.52 -7.96
N LYS A 56 -7.34 15.25 -7.71
CA LYS A 56 -6.49 14.48 -8.63
C LYS A 56 -6.60 12.99 -8.37
N SER A 57 -6.69 12.23 -9.46
CA SER A 57 -6.53 10.78 -9.41
C SER A 57 -5.08 10.41 -9.05
N ILE A 58 -4.85 9.22 -8.51
CA ILE A 58 -3.50 8.75 -8.21
C ILE A 58 -2.60 8.72 -9.45
N TRP A 59 -3.17 8.46 -10.63
CA TRP A 59 -2.48 8.53 -11.92
C TRP A 59 -1.91 9.92 -12.19
N GLU A 60 -2.71 10.96 -11.96
CA GLU A 60 -2.27 12.34 -12.13
C GLU A 60 -1.21 12.72 -11.10
N VAL A 61 -1.38 12.30 -9.84
CA VAL A 61 -0.40 12.52 -8.75
C VAL A 61 0.94 11.89 -9.11
N ILE A 62 0.96 10.60 -9.48
CA ILE A 62 2.16 9.86 -9.90
C ILE A 62 2.89 10.58 -11.03
N LYS A 63 2.15 11.07 -12.04
CA LYS A 63 2.72 11.81 -13.17
C LYS A 63 3.34 13.14 -12.72
N GLN A 64 2.68 13.87 -11.81
CA GLN A 64 3.17 15.16 -11.30
C GLN A 64 4.38 15.01 -10.37
N GLU A 65 4.45 13.92 -9.59
CA GLU A 65 5.60 13.55 -8.76
C GLU A 65 6.77 12.98 -9.58
N GLY A 66 6.60 12.89 -10.91
CA GLY A 66 7.65 12.52 -11.86
C GLY A 66 7.93 11.02 -11.92
N LEU A 67 6.99 10.18 -11.47
CA LEU A 67 7.10 8.73 -11.59
C LEU A 67 6.68 8.28 -13.00
N LYS A 68 7.27 7.16 -13.43
CA LYS A 68 6.90 6.48 -14.68
C LYS A 68 6.11 5.23 -14.36
N VAL A 69 5.01 5.00 -15.06
CA VAL A 69 4.27 3.74 -14.98
C VAL A 69 4.46 2.97 -16.28
N ILE A 70 4.98 1.75 -16.17
CA ILE A 70 5.15 0.82 -17.29
C ILE A 70 4.07 -0.25 -17.16
N LYS A 71 3.22 -0.38 -18.17
CA LYS A 71 2.22 -1.45 -18.23
C LYS A 71 2.78 -2.62 -19.04
N VAL A 72 2.78 -3.81 -18.45
CA VAL A 72 3.24 -5.04 -19.08
C VAL A 72 2.08 -6.01 -19.16
N ASP A 73 1.73 -6.47 -20.36
CA ASP A 73 0.65 -7.45 -20.57
C ASP A 73 1.07 -8.89 -20.22
N LYS A 74 1.38 -9.11 -18.95
CA LYS A 74 1.88 -10.38 -18.41
C LYS A 74 1.09 -10.80 -17.20
N ASP A 75 0.89 -12.10 -17.06
CA ASP A 75 0.54 -12.69 -15.76
C ASP A 75 1.85 -13.05 -15.03
N ASN A 76 2.17 -12.30 -13.98
CA ASN A 76 3.40 -12.46 -13.22
C ASN A 76 3.14 -13.29 -11.95
N VAL A 77 3.60 -14.55 -11.97
CA VAL A 77 3.55 -15.46 -10.82
C VAL A 77 4.97 -15.86 -10.45
N ILE A 78 5.37 -15.61 -9.20
CA ILE A 78 6.70 -15.88 -8.67
C ILE A 78 6.52 -16.74 -7.42
N GLY A 79 7.12 -17.94 -7.39
CA GLY A 79 7.03 -18.83 -6.23
C GLY A 79 5.60 -19.23 -5.84
N GLY A 80 4.68 -19.28 -6.81
CA GLY A 80 3.25 -19.54 -6.58
C GLY A 80 2.44 -18.33 -6.13
N MET A 81 3.06 -17.17 -5.90
CA MET A 81 2.39 -15.92 -5.56
C MET A 81 2.26 -15.01 -6.78
N ARG A 82 1.08 -14.44 -6.97
CA ARG A 82 0.81 -13.49 -8.04
C ARG A 82 1.30 -12.10 -7.64
N CYS A 83 2.15 -11.51 -8.47
CA CYS A 83 2.68 -10.17 -8.29
C CYS A 83 1.95 -9.23 -9.25
N PHE A 84 1.35 -8.17 -8.72
CA PHE A 84 0.55 -7.22 -9.50
C PHE A 84 1.38 -6.05 -10.01
N SER A 85 2.40 -5.69 -9.25
CA SER A 85 3.23 -4.53 -9.48
C SER A 85 4.59 -4.67 -8.82
N GLU A 86 5.54 -3.86 -9.29
CA GLU A 86 6.84 -3.66 -8.67
C GLU A 86 7.20 -2.18 -8.73
N TYR A 87 7.61 -1.62 -7.59
CA TYR A 87 8.22 -0.30 -7.53
C TYR A 87 9.75 -0.36 -7.47
N TYR A 88 10.38 0.38 -8.38
CA TYR A 88 11.83 0.53 -8.48
C TYR A 88 12.25 1.96 -8.09
N SER A 89 12.65 2.14 -6.83
CA SER A 89 12.96 3.46 -6.25
C SER A 89 14.06 4.22 -7.01
N GLY A 90 15.16 3.54 -7.37
CA GLY A 90 16.29 4.15 -8.08
C GLY A 90 15.95 4.72 -9.48
N ARG A 91 14.80 4.34 -10.06
CA ARG A 91 14.33 4.83 -11.37
C ARG A 91 13.01 5.60 -11.27
N LYS A 92 12.40 5.69 -10.09
CA LYS A 92 11.03 6.19 -9.88
C LYS A 92 10.02 5.55 -10.84
N THR A 93 10.13 4.23 -11.01
CA THR A 93 9.31 3.48 -11.97
C THR A 93 8.44 2.46 -11.26
N ILE A 94 7.14 2.46 -11.58
CA ILE A 94 6.20 1.41 -11.20
C ILE A 94 5.93 0.55 -12.43
N THR A 95 6.11 -0.76 -12.32
CA THR A 95 5.69 -1.72 -13.34
C THR A 95 4.36 -2.32 -12.92
N LEU A 96 3.35 -2.30 -13.79
CA LEU A 96 2.05 -2.96 -13.59
C LEU A 96 1.93 -4.18 -14.51
N TYR A 97 1.58 -5.34 -13.95
CA TYR A 97 1.34 -6.58 -14.71
C TYR A 97 -0.15 -6.74 -15.02
N LEU A 98 -0.57 -6.26 -16.20
CA LEU A 98 -1.98 -6.07 -16.53
C LEU A 98 -2.84 -7.33 -16.44
N LYS A 99 -2.32 -8.52 -16.81
CA LYS A 99 -3.11 -9.76 -16.68
C LYS A 99 -3.30 -10.14 -15.21
N SER A 100 -2.27 -9.95 -14.38
CA SER A 100 -2.37 -10.17 -12.95
C SER A 100 -3.38 -9.22 -12.30
N VAL A 101 -3.32 -7.92 -12.64
CA VAL A 101 -4.29 -6.91 -12.16
C VAL A 101 -5.71 -7.24 -12.62
N LYS A 102 -5.88 -7.62 -13.90
CA LYS A 102 -7.19 -7.97 -14.47
C LYS A 102 -7.82 -9.17 -13.76
N MET A 103 -7.04 -10.20 -13.46
CA MET A 103 -7.54 -11.38 -12.74
C MET A 103 -7.93 -11.03 -11.31
N TRP A 104 -7.12 -10.25 -10.60
CA TRP A 104 -7.45 -9.77 -9.25
C TRP A 104 -8.69 -8.87 -9.23
N ALA A 105 -8.82 -7.97 -10.21
CA ALA A 105 -9.99 -7.10 -10.33
C ALA A 105 -11.26 -7.92 -10.56
N ALA A 106 -11.20 -8.96 -11.40
CA ALA A 106 -12.31 -9.87 -11.64
C ALA A 106 -12.69 -10.66 -10.37
N GLU A 107 -11.72 -11.19 -9.64
CA GLU A 107 -11.92 -11.92 -8.38
C GLU A 107 -12.60 -11.03 -7.31
N ASN A 108 -12.19 -9.76 -7.25
CA ASN A 108 -12.73 -8.76 -6.32
C ASN A 108 -13.96 -8.01 -6.85
N ARG A 109 -14.45 -8.37 -8.05
CA ARG A 109 -15.63 -7.76 -8.70
C ARG A 109 -15.53 -6.23 -8.86
N VAL A 110 -14.32 -5.74 -9.15
CA VAL A 110 -14.05 -4.33 -9.45
C VAL A 110 -13.62 -4.16 -10.90
N SER A 111 -13.74 -2.93 -11.42
CA SER A 111 -13.25 -2.64 -12.78
C SER A 111 -11.73 -2.71 -12.84
N LEU A 112 -11.19 -3.04 -14.02
CA LEU A 112 -9.73 -3.03 -14.23
C LEU A 112 -9.13 -1.65 -13.90
N LYS A 113 -9.80 -0.57 -14.33
CA LYS A 113 -9.37 0.79 -14.03
C LYS A 113 -9.23 1.01 -12.52
N TYR A 114 -10.26 0.62 -11.75
CA TYR A 114 -10.24 0.73 -10.29
C TYR A 114 -9.13 -0.13 -9.66
N GLY A 115 -8.91 -1.35 -10.17
CA GLY A 115 -7.84 -2.20 -9.68
C GLY A 115 -6.44 -1.65 -9.94
N GLU A 116 -6.17 -1.11 -11.14
CA GLU A 116 -4.91 -0.42 -11.43
C GLU A 116 -4.69 0.74 -10.47
N GLU A 117 -5.75 1.52 -10.23
CA GLU A 117 -5.76 2.68 -9.38
C GLU A 117 -5.40 2.37 -7.91
N LEU A 118 -6.00 1.31 -7.35
CA LEU A 118 -5.65 0.84 -6.01
C LEU A 118 -4.19 0.37 -5.89
N ILE A 119 -3.73 -0.40 -6.87
CA ILE A 119 -2.36 -0.93 -6.88
C ILE A 119 -1.35 0.21 -7.05
N LEU A 120 -1.68 1.23 -7.83
CA LEU A 120 -0.83 2.41 -7.97
C LEU A 120 -0.77 3.24 -6.70
N ALA A 121 -1.87 3.40 -5.97
CA ALA A 121 -1.83 4.09 -4.67
C ALA A 121 -0.93 3.35 -3.67
N HIS A 122 -0.98 2.01 -3.68
CA HIS A 122 -0.12 1.18 -2.86
C HIS A 122 1.36 1.41 -3.20
N GLU A 123 1.74 1.32 -4.48
CA GLU A 123 3.13 1.54 -4.90
C GLU A 123 3.60 2.98 -4.73
N PHE A 124 2.69 3.95 -4.85
CA PHE A 124 2.98 5.35 -4.61
C PHE A 124 3.33 5.60 -3.14
N PHE A 125 2.71 4.92 -2.19
CA PHE A 125 3.14 4.99 -0.79
C PHE A 125 4.59 4.54 -0.60
N HIS A 126 5.01 3.45 -1.24
CA HIS A 126 6.42 3.01 -1.20
C HIS A 126 7.38 4.03 -1.83
N HIS A 127 6.91 4.79 -2.83
CA HIS A 127 7.66 5.94 -3.31
C HIS A 127 7.85 6.99 -2.22
N LEU A 128 6.79 7.36 -1.49
CA LEU A 128 6.85 8.33 -0.39
C LEU A 128 7.79 7.87 0.74
N GLU A 129 7.79 6.58 1.08
CA GLU A 129 8.74 6.00 2.04
C GLU A 129 10.20 6.21 1.63
N CYS A 130 10.49 6.10 0.34
CA CYS A 130 11.85 6.28 -0.19
C CYS A 130 12.25 7.75 -0.39
N SER A 131 11.29 8.67 -0.45
CA SER A 131 11.54 10.07 -0.84
C SER A 131 11.42 11.07 0.31
N VAL A 132 10.37 10.97 1.13
CA VAL A 132 10.04 12.01 2.12
C VAL A 132 9.69 11.48 3.51
N LEU A 133 9.09 10.29 3.64
CA LEU A 133 8.61 9.78 4.92
C LEU A 133 9.69 9.02 5.71
N GLY A 134 10.63 8.39 4.99
CA GLY A 134 11.44 7.31 5.53
C GLY A 134 10.67 5.99 5.58
N LEU A 135 11.40 4.87 5.73
CA LEU A 135 10.81 3.54 5.69
C LEU A 135 9.93 3.28 6.92
N THR A 136 8.64 2.99 6.72
CA THR A 136 7.69 2.59 7.76
C THR A 136 8.14 1.31 8.45
N SER A 137 8.75 0.40 7.69
CA SER A 137 9.42 -0.79 8.25
C SER A 137 10.49 -0.50 9.31
N SER A 138 11.02 0.73 9.36
CA SER A 138 12.02 1.14 10.34
C SER A 138 11.42 1.75 11.63
N GLN A 139 10.10 1.97 11.68
CA GLN A 139 9.41 2.53 12.85
C GLN A 139 9.47 1.62 14.07
N TYR A 140 9.57 0.30 13.85
CA TYR A 140 9.78 -0.70 14.88
C TYR A 140 10.93 -1.61 14.48
N LYS A 141 11.78 -1.97 15.44
CA LYS A 141 12.97 -2.78 15.17
C LYS A 141 13.16 -3.88 16.21
N VAL A 142 13.45 -5.07 15.73
CA VAL A 142 13.80 -6.23 16.57
C VAL A 142 15.28 -6.60 16.41
N PRO A 143 15.88 -7.34 17.37
CA PRO A 143 17.24 -7.85 17.22
C PRO A 143 17.39 -8.75 15.99
N ARG A 144 18.44 -8.52 15.19
CA ARG A 144 18.76 -9.40 14.04
C ARG A 144 19.16 -10.79 14.51
N LEU A 145 20.05 -10.85 15.48
CA LEU A 145 20.55 -12.09 16.06
C LEU A 145 20.50 -12.03 17.58
N THR A 146 20.10 -13.13 18.20
CA THR A 146 20.10 -13.32 19.65
C THR A 146 20.95 -14.54 19.97
N ILE A 147 22.04 -14.35 20.74
CA ILE A 147 22.89 -15.45 21.24
C ILE A 147 22.89 -15.37 22.77
N GLY A 148 22.13 -16.23 23.43
CA GLY A 148 21.88 -16.12 24.87
C GLY A 148 21.30 -14.75 25.23
N ARG A 149 21.93 -14.04 26.16
CA ARG A 149 21.53 -12.67 26.56
C ARG A 149 21.97 -11.56 25.60
N TRP A 150 22.80 -11.88 24.59
CA TRP A 150 23.38 -10.89 23.69
C TRP A 150 22.46 -10.65 22.49
N LYS A 151 22.14 -9.38 22.23
CA LYS A 151 21.31 -8.93 21.09
C LYS A 151 22.21 -8.17 20.10
N ILE A 152 22.34 -8.67 18.88
CA ILE A 152 23.26 -8.12 17.86
C ILE A 152 22.47 -7.58 16.67
N GLY A 153 22.70 -6.30 16.35
CA GLY A 153 22.05 -5.60 15.25
C GLY A 153 20.55 -5.39 15.43
N LYS A 154 19.95 -4.58 14.54
CA LYS A 154 18.51 -4.29 14.52
C LYS A 154 17.98 -4.46 13.10
N SER A 155 16.84 -5.12 12.94
CA SER A 155 16.09 -5.21 11.69
C SER A 155 14.75 -4.52 11.85
N GLY A 156 14.34 -3.79 10.81
CA GLY A 156 12.95 -3.37 10.68
C GLY A 156 12.00 -4.54 10.42
N ILE A 157 10.71 -4.27 10.55
CA ILE A 157 9.61 -5.18 10.21
C ILE A 157 9.05 -4.76 8.86
N ARG A 158 9.35 -5.52 7.81
CA ARG A 158 8.97 -5.17 6.43
C ARG A 158 7.45 -5.06 6.28
N ALA A 159 6.71 -5.92 6.95
CA ALA A 159 5.24 -5.92 6.90
C ALA A 159 4.61 -4.58 7.32
N LEU A 160 5.29 -3.74 8.12
CA LEU A 160 4.77 -2.41 8.45
C LEU A 160 4.69 -1.49 7.23
N SER A 161 5.60 -1.63 6.26
CA SER A 161 5.51 -0.87 5.01
C SER A 161 4.27 -1.29 4.19
N GLU A 162 3.94 -2.57 4.15
CA GLU A 162 2.73 -3.09 3.48
C GLU A 162 1.44 -2.60 4.18
N ILE A 163 1.43 -2.58 5.52
CA ILE A 163 0.32 -2.02 6.32
C ILE A 163 0.13 -0.54 6.05
N GLY A 164 1.23 0.24 6.00
CA GLY A 164 1.17 1.65 5.63
C GLY A 164 0.63 1.86 4.21
N ALA A 165 1.03 1.02 3.25
CA ALA A 165 0.53 1.09 1.89
C ALA A 165 -0.98 0.79 1.79
N HIS A 166 -1.49 -0.17 2.59
CA HIS A 166 -2.93 -0.42 2.73
C HIS A 166 -3.66 0.79 3.31
N GLY A 167 -3.12 1.39 4.39
CA GLY A 167 -3.68 2.58 5.03
C GLY A 167 -3.74 3.79 4.10
N PHE A 168 -2.68 4.00 3.31
CA PHE A 168 -2.65 5.03 2.26
C PHE A 168 -3.72 4.77 1.21
N SER A 169 -3.72 3.58 0.62
CA SER A 169 -4.61 3.23 -0.49
C SER A 169 -6.08 3.32 -0.09
N ARG A 170 -6.45 2.86 1.12
CA ARG A 170 -7.82 2.99 1.61
C ARG A 170 -8.21 4.44 1.87
N THR A 171 -7.36 5.22 2.52
CA THR A 171 -7.66 6.62 2.85
C THR A 171 -7.79 7.47 1.59
N PHE A 172 -6.85 7.34 0.65
CA PHE A 172 -6.89 8.08 -0.62
C PHE A 172 -8.18 7.82 -1.41
N TYR A 173 -8.61 6.55 -1.48
CA TYR A 173 -9.82 6.18 -2.21
C TYR A 173 -11.13 6.40 -1.44
N ALA A 174 -11.13 6.32 -0.11
CA ALA A 174 -12.29 6.68 0.69
C ALA A 174 -12.64 8.16 0.51
N ALA A 175 -11.62 9.04 0.49
CA ALA A 175 -11.80 10.45 0.19
C ALA A 175 -12.22 10.70 -1.27
N GLY A 176 -11.65 9.95 -2.22
CA GLY A 176 -12.02 10.00 -3.64
C GLY A 176 -13.50 9.67 -3.92
N ARG A 177 -14.07 8.70 -3.19
CA ARG A 177 -15.50 8.33 -3.32
C ARG A 177 -16.48 9.41 -2.89
N HIS A 178 -16.06 10.40 -2.09
CA HIS A 178 -16.89 11.59 -1.87
C HIS A 178 -17.08 12.38 -3.17
N PHE A 179 -16.10 12.37 -4.08
CA PHE A 179 -16.22 13.05 -5.38
C PHE A 179 -17.13 12.29 -6.36
N ASP A 180 -17.11 10.95 -6.37
CA ASP A 180 -18.01 10.16 -7.23
C ASP A 180 -19.49 10.27 -6.80
N ILE A 181 -19.79 10.43 -5.51
CA ILE A 181 -21.18 10.66 -5.04
C ILE A 181 -21.66 12.07 -5.40
N VAL A 182 -20.78 13.07 -5.31
CA VAL A 182 -21.11 14.46 -5.68
C VAL A 182 -21.19 14.64 -7.20
N TYR A 183 -20.40 13.92 -7.98
CA TYR A 183 -20.49 13.94 -9.45
C TYR A 183 -21.71 13.18 -9.97
N ASN A 184 -22.06 12.01 -9.40
CA ASN A 184 -23.26 11.27 -9.83
C ASN A 184 -24.58 11.93 -9.37
N ALA A 185 -24.55 12.90 -8.46
CA ALA A 185 -25.72 13.71 -8.11
C ALA A 185 -26.00 14.87 -9.10
N ASN A 186 -25.12 15.10 -10.09
CA ASN A 186 -25.21 16.21 -11.04
C ASN A 186 -25.18 15.77 -12.52
N VAL A 187 -25.47 14.51 -12.82
CA VAL A 187 -25.52 13.99 -14.21
C VAL A 187 -26.91 13.42 -14.57
N ASP A 188 -27.91 13.64 -13.71
CA ASP A 188 -29.33 13.46 -14.07
C ASP A 188 -30.02 14.83 -14.14
N GLU A 189 -29.65 15.64 -15.13
CA GLU A 189 -30.48 16.70 -15.75
C GLU A 189 -30.12 16.87 -17.24
#